data_AF-I0GVG6-F1
#
_entry.id   AF-I0GVG6-F1
#
_cell.length_a   1.000
_cell.length_b   1.000
_cell.length_c   1.000
_cell.angle_alpha   90.00
_cell.angle_beta   90.00
_cell.angle_gamma   90.00
#
_symmetry.space_group_name_H-M   'P 1'
#
loop_
_entity.id
_entity.type
_entity.pdbx_description
1 polymer ?
#
loop_
_entity_poly.entity_id
_entity_poly.type
_entity_poly.pdbx_seq_one_letter_code
_entity_poly.pdbx_strand_id
1 'polypeptide(L)'
;MSEELDERRPIIYQSNPLVEGRQPFGAIEMRLFLLALQHVNPHVSKNDKFYDEAFKDLRLSPGQVKKVFGHGEYLNRLESICDGMAEKVVTLRDSDGGFTKYPIFGRIKYRPEDGLLIKFNEDMRPLILDILESGRGYTKLDAKQLFGLHSAYAVRLLELMLQYRGMMQNNIITRNIAIEDLRFLMNIEDGKYKHVGSFVQTVIETPINDINQSTEYNISYEKVRNGRKIIGFIFSLDCSEVTASQDVQRNIQLEMTPSKKERHGLSIKVVTQLTTLCGSNEEFEKRMEHALKLAEQRKPENLQGFLYNAIKENYRQQDLDTQAAIERELTAIKENNEWEQVAKKLFGGEVAIDESKEEIPFDKKNKIEAAIVKVICKELRDRKLSFTSRSRLEDHNMSVERFLELYA
;
A
#
# COMPACT_ATOMS: atom_id res chain seq x y z
N MET A 1 -20.29 0.81 -25.94
CA MET A 1 -18.97 1.03 -25.30
C MET A 1 -18.10 2.02 -26.06
N SER A 2 -18.09 2.05 -27.41
CA SER A 2 -17.21 2.91 -28.21
C SER A 2 -17.38 4.43 -28.03
N GLU A 3 -18.59 4.94 -27.73
CA GLU A 3 -18.83 6.40 -27.61
C GLU A 3 -18.53 7.00 -26.22
N GLU A 4 -18.13 6.20 -25.23
CA GLU A 4 -17.75 6.70 -23.89
C GLU A 4 -16.24 6.95 -23.76
N LEU A 5 -15.43 6.26 -24.55
CA LEU A 5 -13.98 6.38 -24.55
C LEU A 5 -13.56 7.65 -25.30
N ASP A 6 -12.74 8.49 -24.66
CA ASP A 6 -12.00 9.49 -25.41
C ASP A 6 -10.89 8.80 -26.21
N GLU A 7 -11.16 8.45 -27.46
CA GLU A 7 -10.20 7.82 -28.37
C GLU A 7 -8.93 8.66 -28.58
N ARG A 8 -8.97 9.97 -28.28
CA ARG A 8 -7.80 10.86 -28.34
C ARG A 8 -6.84 10.63 -27.17
N ARG A 9 -7.31 10.00 -26.10
CA ARG A 9 -6.55 9.70 -24.87
C ARG A 9 -6.74 8.22 -24.49
N PRO A 10 -6.11 7.31 -25.24
CA PRO A 10 -6.26 5.88 -25.00
C PRO A 10 -5.54 5.40 -23.73
N ILE A 11 -4.67 6.23 -23.14
CA ILE A 11 -3.85 5.88 -21.98
C ILE A 11 -4.28 6.72 -20.78
N ILE A 12 -4.53 6.04 -19.66
CA ILE A 12 -4.70 6.62 -18.33
C ILE A 12 -3.39 6.47 -17.57
N TYR A 13 -2.97 7.53 -16.89
CA TYR A 13 -1.81 7.53 -16.00
C TYR A 13 -2.27 7.70 -14.56
N GLN A 14 -1.72 6.88 -13.67
CA GLN A 14 -1.89 7.03 -12.23
C GLN A 14 -0.54 6.94 -11.54
N SER A 15 -0.28 7.79 -10.54
CA SER A 15 0.90 7.63 -9.70
C SER A 15 0.85 6.27 -8.97
N ASN A 16 2.01 5.65 -8.74
CA ASN A 16 2.06 4.37 -8.03
C ASN A 16 1.48 4.46 -6.60
N PRO A 17 1.67 5.56 -5.83
CA PRO A 17 0.96 5.72 -4.57
C PRO A 17 -0.56 5.66 -4.70
N LEU A 18 -1.14 6.26 -5.75
CA LEU A 18 -2.59 6.18 -6.00
C LEU A 18 -3.04 4.75 -6.33
N VAL A 19 -2.21 4.01 -7.09
CA VAL A 19 -2.46 2.60 -7.42
C VAL A 19 -2.37 1.72 -6.16
N GLU A 20 -1.43 1.97 -5.25
CA GLU A 20 -1.29 1.27 -3.95
C GLU A 20 -2.23 1.81 -2.86
N GLY A 21 -3.00 2.85 -3.17
CA GLY A 21 -3.96 3.45 -2.27
C GLY A 21 -5.23 2.61 -2.09
N ARG A 22 -5.89 2.77 -0.94
CA ARG A 22 -7.25 2.27 -0.74
C ARG A 22 -8.23 3.19 -1.47
N GLN A 23 -8.92 2.65 -2.47
CA GLN A 23 -9.89 3.38 -3.28
C GLN A 23 -11.32 2.88 -3.00
N PRO A 24 -12.21 3.71 -2.41
CA PRO A 24 -13.50 3.25 -1.90
C PRO A 24 -14.65 3.30 -2.92
N PHE A 25 -14.40 2.86 -4.14
CA PHE A 25 -15.35 2.99 -5.25
C PHE A 25 -16.20 1.74 -5.48
N GLY A 26 -17.50 1.93 -5.70
CA GLY A 26 -18.35 0.99 -6.41
C GLY A 26 -18.12 1.03 -7.93
N ALA A 27 -18.86 0.23 -8.70
CA ALA A 27 -18.64 0.09 -10.14
C ALA A 27 -18.87 1.41 -10.94
N ILE A 28 -20.00 2.09 -10.69
CA ILE A 28 -20.33 3.37 -11.37
C ILE A 28 -19.35 4.47 -10.94
N GLU A 29 -19.05 4.52 -9.65
CA GLU A 29 -18.09 5.44 -9.05
C GLU A 29 -16.69 5.29 -9.66
N MET A 30 -16.22 4.05 -9.80
CA MET A 30 -14.96 3.72 -10.46
C MET A 30 -14.96 4.17 -11.92
N ARG A 31 -16.07 3.95 -12.64
CA ARG A 31 -16.21 4.40 -14.03
C ARG A 31 -16.09 5.91 -14.17
N LEU A 32 -16.75 6.67 -13.28
CA LEU A 32 -16.63 8.14 -13.25
C LEU A 32 -15.20 8.58 -12.92
N PHE A 33 -14.55 7.90 -11.98
CA PHE A 33 -13.16 8.17 -11.63
C PHE A 33 -12.22 7.93 -12.82
N LEU A 34 -12.36 6.82 -13.54
CA LEU A 34 -11.59 6.53 -14.74
C LEU A 34 -11.83 7.54 -15.86
N LEU A 35 -13.09 7.98 -16.08
CA LEU A 35 -13.40 9.03 -17.05
C LEU A 35 -12.70 10.34 -16.68
N ALA A 36 -12.73 10.72 -15.40
CA ALA A 36 -12.04 11.91 -14.92
C ALA A 36 -10.52 11.79 -15.12
N LEU A 37 -9.93 10.64 -14.82
CA LEU A 37 -8.50 10.39 -15.05
C LEU A 37 -8.14 10.44 -16.54
N GLN A 38 -8.94 9.85 -17.43
CA GLN A 38 -8.73 9.92 -18.88
C GLN A 38 -8.78 11.37 -19.39
N HIS A 39 -9.58 12.22 -18.75
CA HIS A 39 -9.68 13.65 -19.07
C HIS A 39 -8.51 14.50 -18.54
N VAL A 40 -7.61 13.95 -17.74
CA VAL A 40 -6.39 14.64 -17.31
C VAL A 40 -5.22 14.27 -18.20
N ASN A 41 -4.41 15.26 -18.58
CA ASN A 41 -3.14 15.04 -19.24
C ASN A 41 -1.99 15.39 -18.28
N PRO A 42 -1.43 14.41 -17.56
CA PRO A 42 -0.50 14.68 -16.49
C PRO A 42 0.94 14.85 -16.97
N HIS A 43 1.73 15.59 -16.18
CA HIS A 43 3.14 15.74 -16.44
C HIS A 43 3.88 14.48 -15.99
N VAL A 44 4.35 13.68 -16.95
CA VAL A 44 4.98 12.37 -16.67
C VAL A 44 6.44 12.28 -17.14
N SER A 45 6.95 13.31 -17.83
CA SER A 45 8.32 13.33 -18.36
C SER A 45 8.82 14.76 -18.54
N LYS A 46 10.09 15.02 -18.23
CA LYS A 46 10.75 16.33 -18.43
C LYS A 46 10.69 16.84 -19.88
N ASN A 47 10.55 15.91 -20.83
CA ASN A 47 10.45 16.22 -22.26
C ASN A 47 9.01 16.46 -22.72
N ASP A 48 8.03 16.23 -21.85
CA ASP A 48 6.63 16.48 -22.14
C ASP A 48 6.33 17.97 -21.95
N LYS A 49 6.14 18.65 -23.09
CA LYS A 49 5.83 20.08 -23.11
C LYS A 49 4.33 20.36 -23.10
N PHE A 50 3.51 19.32 -23.19
CA PHE A 50 2.07 19.44 -23.34
C PHE A 50 1.41 18.62 -22.23
N TYR A 51 1.27 19.22 -21.05
CA TYR A 51 0.52 18.70 -19.92
C TYR A 51 -0.44 19.77 -19.38
N ASP A 52 -1.41 19.36 -18.57
CA ASP A 52 -2.36 20.28 -17.95
C ASP A 52 -1.74 20.99 -16.73
N GLU A 53 -1.77 22.31 -16.68
CA GLU A 53 -1.25 23.08 -15.54
C GLU A 53 -2.17 23.05 -14.30
N ALA A 54 -3.45 22.73 -14.51
CA ALA A 54 -4.47 22.64 -13.46
C ALA A 54 -5.57 21.66 -13.83
N PHE A 55 -6.27 21.14 -12.83
CA PHE A 55 -7.44 20.31 -13.05
C PHE A 55 -8.56 21.12 -13.73
N LYS A 56 -9.04 20.58 -14.85
CA LYS A 56 -10.17 21.09 -15.62
C LYS A 56 -11.46 20.36 -15.23
N ASP A 57 -12.61 20.99 -15.45
CA ASP A 57 -13.90 20.31 -15.31
C ASP A 57 -14.04 19.27 -16.44
N LEU A 58 -14.14 17.99 -16.07
CA LEU A 58 -14.69 17.00 -16.98
C LEU A 58 -16.18 17.26 -17.13
N ARG A 59 -16.63 17.53 -18.35
CA ARG A 59 -18.04 17.68 -18.71
C ARG A 59 -18.56 16.42 -19.38
N LEU A 60 -19.54 15.78 -18.74
CA LEU A 60 -20.35 14.72 -19.32
C LEU A 60 -21.70 15.31 -19.73
N SER A 61 -22.01 15.29 -21.02
CA SER A 61 -23.32 15.71 -21.54
C SER A 61 -24.46 14.86 -20.95
N PRO A 62 -25.72 15.35 -20.95
CA PRO A 62 -26.86 14.57 -20.47
C PRO A 62 -26.97 13.17 -21.11
N GLY A 63 -26.63 13.05 -22.39
CA GLY A 63 -26.59 11.78 -23.11
C GLY A 63 -25.50 10.83 -22.58
N GLN A 64 -24.31 11.33 -22.24
CA GLN A 64 -23.23 10.54 -21.65
C GLN A 64 -23.56 10.12 -20.22
N VAL A 65 -24.13 11.02 -19.40
CA VAL A 65 -24.61 10.68 -18.05
C VAL A 65 -25.63 9.54 -18.12
N LYS A 66 -26.60 9.61 -19.04
CA LYS A 66 -27.59 8.54 -19.21
C LYS A 66 -26.97 7.18 -19.60
N LYS A 67 -25.81 7.16 -20.27
CA LYS A 67 -25.12 5.91 -20.63
C LYS A 67 -24.33 5.35 -19.45
N VAL A 68 -23.55 6.18 -18.77
CA VAL A 68 -22.72 5.79 -17.61
C VAL A 68 -23.57 5.21 -16.47
N PHE A 69 -24.74 5.79 -16.23
CA PHE A 69 -25.60 5.41 -15.10
C PHE A 69 -26.70 4.37 -15.46
N GLY A 70 -26.74 3.89 -16.69
CA GLY A 70 -27.78 2.98 -17.19
C GLY A 70 -29.06 3.73 -17.57
N HIS A 71 -29.62 3.40 -18.74
CA HIS A 71 -30.79 4.09 -19.29
C HIS A 71 -32.04 3.98 -18.37
N GLY A 72 -32.68 5.12 -18.04
CA GLY A 72 -33.93 5.20 -17.25
C GLY A 72 -33.70 5.31 -15.73
N GLU A 73 -34.63 5.96 -15.00
CA GLU A 73 -34.60 6.33 -13.54
C GLU A 73 -33.27 6.83 -12.93
N TYR A 74 -32.19 7.00 -13.70
CA TYR A 74 -30.88 7.40 -13.21
C TYR A 74 -30.92 8.77 -12.53
N LEU A 75 -31.82 9.66 -12.97
CA LEU A 75 -32.00 10.98 -12.36
C LEU A 75 -32.35 10.87 -10.87
N ASN A 76 -33.14 9.87 -10.47
CA ASN A 76 -33.54 9.65 -9.08
C ASN A 76 -32.38 9.13 -8.22
N ARG A 77 -31.34 8.57 -8.83
CA ARG A 77 -30.14 8.05 -8.14
C ARG A 77 -28.90 8.93 -8.31
N LEU A 78 -28.92 9.83 -9.30
CA LEU A 78 -27.78 10.63 -9.70
C LEU A 78 -27.32 11.53 -8.56
N GLU A 79 -28.26 12.18 -7.88
CA GLU A 79 -27.96 13.04 -6.73
C GLU A 79 -27.28 12.22 -5.61
N SER A 80 -27.88 11.10 -5.19
CA SER A 80 -27.29 10.22 -4.17
C SER A 80 -25.90 9.67 -4.57
N ILE A 81 -25.66 9.36 -5.85
CA ILE A 81 -24.34 8.94 -6.32
C ILE A 81 -23.36 10.12 -6.32
N CYS A 82 -23.80 11.33 -6.68
CA CYS A 82 -22.98 12.53 -6.61
C CYS A 82 -22.60 12.85 -5.16
N ASP A 83 -23.54 12.74 -4.22
CA ASP A 83 -23.29 12.90 -2.78
C ASP A 83 -22.26 11.87 -2.31
N GLY A 84 -22.49 10.59 -2.62
CA GLY A 84 -21.57 9.51 -2.30
C GLY A 84 -20.17 9.74 -2.88
N MET A 85 -20.07 10.23 -4.11
CA MET A 85 -18.79 10.56 -4.77
C MET A 85 -18.09 11.77 -4.18
N ALA A 86 -18.84 12.78 -3.74
CA ALA A 86 -18.28 13.96 -3.09
C ALA A 86 -17.63 13.61 -1.73
N GLU A 87 -18.14 12.57 -1.06
CA GLU A 87 -17.62 12.09 0.23
C GLU A 87 -16.44 11.11 0.10
N LYS A 88 -16.12 10.61 -1.11
CA LYS A 88 -15.06 9.60 -1.25
C LYS A 88 -13.68 10.19 -0.99
N VAL A 89 -12.91 9.43 -0.23
CA VAL A 89 -11.50 9.70 0.07
C VAL A 89 -10.62 8.53 -0.34
N VAL A 90 -9.54 8.79 -1.09
CA VAL A 90 -8.47 7.80 -1.25
C VAL A 90 -7.62 7.84 0.01
N THR A 91 -7.25 6.67 0.53
CA THR A 91 -6.36 6.56 1.70
C THR A 91 -5.02 5.98 1.28
N LEU A 92 -3.93 6.70 1.54
CA LEU A 92 -2.56 6.23 1.36
C LEU A 92 -1.98 5.84 2.72
N ARG A 93 -1.18 4.77 2.76
CA ARG A 93 -0.39 4.41 3.94
C ARG A 93 0.96 5.10 3.88
N ASP A 94 1.37 5.70 4.99
CA ASP A 94 2.64 6.40 5.12
C ASP A 94 3.71 5.43 5.64
N SER A 95 4.99 5.71 5.34
CA SER A 95 6.11 4.83 5.67
C SER A 95 6.37 4.70 7.18
N ASP A 96 5.90 5.67 7.97
CA ASP A 96 6.00 5.71 9.43
C ASP A 96 4.85 4.98 10.13
N GLY A 97 3.96 4.33 9.37
CA GLY A 97 2.76 3.66 9.89
C GLY A 97 1.53 4.57 9.99
N GLY A 98 1.64 5.83 9.58
CA GLY A 98 0.53 6.76 9.44
C GLY A 98 -0.35 6.48 8.22
N PHE A 99 -1.33 7.35 8.02
CA PHE A 99 -2.13 7.38 6.81
C PHE A 99 -2.53 8.81 6.43
N THR A 100 -2.60 9.05 5.12
CA THR A 100 -3.09 10.30 4.55
C THR A 100 -4.37 10.05 3.74
N LYS A 101 -5.38 10.91 3.92
CA LYS A 101 -6.66 10.82 3.22
C LYS A 101 -6.84 12.00 2.28
N TYR A 102 -7.12 11.71 1.01
CA TYR A 102 -7.33 12.72 -0.03
C TYR A 102 -8.78 12.66 -0.52
N PRO A 103 -9.58 13.73 -0.32
CA PRO A 103 -10.86 13.88 -1.00
C PRO A 103 -10.62 13.88 -2.51
N ILE A 104 -11.38 13.07 -3.24
CA ILE A 104 -11.11 12.85 -4.67
C ILE A 104 -11.55 14.04 -5.51
N PHE A 105 -12.81 14.46 -5.35
CA PHE A 105 -13.38 15.55 -6.12
C PHE A 105 -13.56 16.79 -5.25
N GLY A 106 -13.06 17.92 -5.73
CA GLY A 106 -13.30 19.23 -5.09
C GLY A 106 -14.66 19.81 -5.48
N ARG A 107 -15.21 19.36 -6.61
CA ARG A 107 -16.52 19.81 -7.08
C ARG A 107 -17.19 18.75 -7.95
N ILE A 108 -18.47 18.50 -7.68
CA ILE A 108 -19.40 17.76 -8.51
C ILE A 108 -20.62 18.64 -8.71
N LYS A 109 -21.05 18.84 -9.95
CA LYS A 109 -22.17 19.72 -10.29
C LYS A 109 -22.99 19.12 -11.40
N TYR A 110 -24.27 18.90 -11.14
CA TYR A 110 -25.22 18.47 -12.15
C TYR A 110 -26.15 19.61 -12.55
N ARG A 111 -26.42 19.72 -13.86
CA ARG A 111 -27.51 20.53 -14.41
C ARG A 111 -28.19 19.74 -15.52
N PRO A 112 -29.54 19.71 -15.57
CA PRO A 112 -30.26 18.98 -16.61
C PRO A 112 -29.81 19.31 -18.04
N GLU A 113 -29.59 20.61 -18.32
CA GLU A 113 -29.18 21.09 -19.65
C GLU A 113 -27.69 20.89 -19.93
N ASP A 114 -26.83 21.12 -18.94
CA ASP A 114 -25.37 21.10 -19.15
C ASP A 114 -24.75 19.70 -18.99
N GLY A 115 -25.44 18.81 -18.27
CA GLY A 115 -24.98 17.50 -17.85
C GLY A 115 -24.26 17.51 -16.49
N LEU A 116 -23.32 16.59 -16.31
CA LEU A 116 -22.52 16.46 -15.09
C LEU A 116 -21.13 17.08 -15.30
N LEU A 117 -20.70 17.94 -14.38
CA LEU A 117 -19.37 18.51 -14.32
C LEU A 117 -18.67 18.00 -13.07
N ILE A 118 -17.50 17.38 -13.23
CA ILE A 118 -16.67 16.92 -12.12
C ILE A 118 -15.25 17.46 -12.24
N LYS A 119 -14.67 17.87 -11.12
CA LYS A 119 -13.30 18.36 -11.03
C LYS A 119 -12.61 17.74 -9.83
N PHE A 120 -11.41 17.21 -10.05
CA PHE A 120 -10.55 16.70 -8.98
C PHE A 120 -10.26 17.77 -7.94
N ASN A 121 -10.09 17.34 -6.70
CA ASN A 121 -9.59 18.20 -5.63
C ASN A 121 -8.13 18.58 -5.95
N GLU A 122 -7.74 19.82 -5.69
CA GLU A 122 -6.36 20.28 -5.93
C GLU A 122 -5.34 19.51 -5.06
N ASP A 123 -5.73 18.95 -3.91
CA ASP A 123 -4.86 18.09 -3.10
C ASP A 123 -4.49 16.77 -3.81
N MET A 124 -5.26 16.36 -4.83
CA MET A 124 -4.94 15.18 -5.65
C MET A 124 -3.84 15.44 -6.68
N ARG A 125 -3.39 16.69 -6.87
CA ARG A 125 -2.40 17.06 -7.88
C ARG A 125 -1.16 16.18 -7.88
N PRO A 126 -0.48 15.90 -6.74
CA PRO A 126 0.73 15.06 -6.74
C PRO A 126 0.47 13.61 -7.16
N LEU A 127 -0.79 13.16 -7.09
CA LEU A 127 -1.17 11.77 -7.36
C LEU A 127 -1.65 11.55 -8.79
N ILE A 128 -2.13 12.61 -9.44
CA ILE A 128 -2.78 12.54 -10.76
C ILE A 128 -2.11 13.45 -11.77
N LEU A 129 -1.81 14.71 -11.44
CA LEU A 129 -1.40 15.76 -12.40
C LEU A 129 0.11 15.95 -12.45
N ASP A 130 0.73 16.19 -11.29
CA ASP A 130 2.14 16.53 -11.13
C ASP A 130 2.97 15.25 -10.83
N ILE A 131 2.73 14.21 -11.64
CA ILE A 131 3.26 12.85 -11.41
C ILE A 131 4.79 12.83 -11.47
N LEU A 132 5.38 13.51 -12.45
CA LEU A 132 6.82 13.62 -12.62
C LEU A 132 7.47 14.26 -11.39
N GLU A 133 6.91 15.37 -10.93
CA GLU A 133 7.37 16.14 -9.77
C GLU A 133 7.29 15.34 -8.49
N SER A 134 6.28 14.48 -8.34
CA SER A 134 6.15 13.61 -7.17
C SER A 134 7.36 12.68 -7.00
N GLY A 135 8.00 12.27 -8.11
CA GLY A 135 9.11 11.32 -8.11
C GLY A 135 8.74 9.90 -7.67
N ARG A 136 7.44 9.58 -7.51
CA ARG A 136 6.97 8.30 -6.93
C ARG A 136 6.64 7.22 -7.97
N GLY A 137 6.95 7.49 -9.23
CA GLY A 137 6.64 6.60 -10.35
C GLY A 137 5.14 6.56 -10.67
N TYR A 138 4.81 5.90 -11.77
CA TYR A 138 3.44 5.82 -12.27
C TYR A 138 3.17 4.54 -13.06
N THR A 139 1.89 4.24 -13.22
CA THR A 139 1.37 3.11 -13.98
C THR A 139 0.63 3.62 -15.22
N LYS A 140 0.95 3.01 -16.37
CA LYS A 140 0.24 3.27 -17.65
C LYS A 140 -0.84 2.22 -17.85
N LEU A 141 -2.07 2.67 -18.03
CA LEU A 141 -3.26 1.83 -18.13
C LEU A 141 -3.93 2.10 -19.47
N ASP A 142 -4.22 1.05 -20.23
CA ASP A 142 -5.02 1.19 -21.45
C ASP A 142 -6.50 1.37 -21.05
N ALA A 143 -7.07 2.51 -21.42
CA ALA A 143 -8.44 2.87 -21.09
C ALA A 143 -9.43 1.83 -21.63
N LYS A 144 -9.21 1.30 -22.85
CA LYS A 144 -10.09 0.30 -23.47
C LYS A 144 -10.18 -0.96 -22.60
N GLN A 145 -9.05 -1.39 -22.06
CA GLN A 145 -8.98 -2.57 -21.19
C GLN A 145 -9.68 -2.32 -19.85
N LEU A 146 -9.57 -1.12 -19.28
CA LEU A 146 -10.25 -0.79 -18.02
C LEU A 146 -11.76 -0.59 -18.17
N PHE A 147 -12.21 0.12 -19.20
CA PHE A 147 -13.63 0.40 -19.41
C PHE A 147 -14.45 -0.84 -19.81
N GLY A 148 -13.78 -1.89 -20.29
CA GLY A 148 -14.39 -3.20 -20.52
C GLY A 148 -14.77 -3.94 -19.23
N LEU A 149 -14.17 -3.60 -18.09
CA LEU A 149 -14.42 -4.27 -16.83
C LEU A 149 -15.74 -3.80 -16.18
N HIS A 150 -16.45 -4.76 -15.58
CA HIS A 150 -17.73 -4.51 -14.91
C HIS A 150 -17.60 -4.32 -13.40
N SER A 151 -16.54 -4.89 -12.81
CA SER A 151 -16.29 -4.84 -11.37
C SER A 151 -15.21 -3.82 -11.00
N ALA A 152 -15.45 -3.02 -9.97
CA ALA A 152 -14.41 -2.15 -9.39
C ALA A 152 -13.21 -2.97 -8.90
N TYR A 153 -13.43 -4.17 -8.34
CA TYR A 153 -12.33 -5.06 -7.94
C TYR A 153 -11.53 -5.58 -9.14
N ALA A 154 -12.15 -5.79 -10.30
CA ALA A 154 -11.43 -6.17 -11.52
C ALA A 154 -10.50 -5.04 -11.98
N VAL A 155 -11.02 -3.80 -12.01
CA VAL A 155 -10.21 -2.61 -12.32
C VAL A 155 -9.02 -2.53 -11.36
N ARG A 156 -9.27 -2.59 -10.04
CA ARG A 156 -8.21 -2.51 -9.02
C ARG A 156 -7.17 -3.61 -9.16
N LEU A 157 -7.59 -4.87 -9.36
CA LEU A 157 -6.66 -5.98 -9.51
C LEU A 157 -5.77 -5.80 -10.76
N LEU A 158 -6.36 -5.38 -11.88
CA LEU A 158 -5.60 -5.15 -13.10
C LEU A 158 -4.61 -4.00 -12.93
N GLU A 159 -5.01 -2.88 -12.31
CA GLU A 159 -4.12 -1.75 -12.00
C GLU A 159 -2.92 -2.19 -11.16
N LEU A 160 -3.17 -2.94 -10.08
CA LEU A 160 -2.12 -3.46 -9.18
C LEU A 160 -1.13 -4.37 -9.92
N MET A 161 -1.60 -5.18 -10.86
CA MET A 161 -0.72 -6.02 -11.67
C MET A 161 0.08 -5.17 -12.68
N LEU A 162 -0.57 -4.24 -13.37
CA LEU A 162 0.07 -3.43 -14.41
C LEU A 162 1.13 -2.46 -13.87
N GLN A 163 1.06 -2.08 -12.61
CA GLN A 163 2.13 -1.37 -11.92
C GLN A 163 3.47 -2.12 -11.96
N TYR A 164 3.43 -3.46 -11.99
CA TYR A 164 4.61 -4.33 -12.03
C TYR A 164 5.04 -4.69 -13.47
N ARG A 165 4.49 -4.02 -14.49
CA ARG A 165 4.83 -4.28 -15.91
C ARG A 165 6.33 -4.18 -16.21
N GLY A 166 7.06 -3.31 -15.50
CA GLY A 166 8.53 -3.22 -15.63
C GLY A 166 9.29 -4.46 -15.13
N MET A 167 8.65 -5.32 -14.34
CA MET A 167 9.22 -6.58 -13.81
C MET A 167 8.78 -7.82 -14.61
N MET A 168 8.09 -7.61 -15.73
CA MET A 168 7.57 -8.68 -16.58
C MET A 168 8.69 -9.60 -17.08
N GLN A 169 8.49 -10.92 -16.97
CA GLN A 169 9.39 -11.94 -17.48
C GLN A 169 8.60 -12.90 -18.36
N ASN A 170 9.08 -13.17 -19.58
CA ASN A 170 8.40 -14.06 -20.53
C ASN A 170 6.92 -13.72 -20.73
N ASN A 171 6.60 -12.43 -20.92
CA ASN A 171 5.24 -11.88 -21.02
C ASN A 171 4.34 -12.06 -19.78
N ILE A 172 4.89 -12.52 -18.65
CA ILE A 172 4.14 -12.72 -17.41
C ILE A 172 4.60 -11.71 -16.36
N ILE A 173 3.64 -11.03 -15.74
CA ILE A 173 3.86 -10.20 -14.56
C ILE A 173 3.44 -11.00 -13.34
N THR A 174 4.35 -11.13 -12.36
CA THR A 174 4.07 -11.86 -11.11
C THR A 174 4.10 -10.90 -9.93
N ARG A 175 3.09 -10.96 -9.07
CA ARG A 175 3.01 -10.14 -7.84
C ARG A 175 2.51 -10.97 -6.66
N ASN A 176 3.23 -10.93 -5.55
CA ASN A 176 2.81 -11.53 -4.28
C ASN A 176 2.15 -10.45 -3.40
N ILE A 177 0.97 -10.73 -2.85
CA ILE A 177 0.22 -9.80 -2.01
C ILE A 177 -0.27 -10.54 -0.77
N ALA A 178 0.06 -10.02 0.43
CA ALA A 178 -0.47 -10.54 1.68
C ALA A 178 -1.99 -10.33 1.76
N ILE A 179 -2.71 -11.23 2.45
CA ILE A 179 -4.17 -11.16 2.52
C ILE A 179 -4.68 -9.86 3.17
N GLU A 180 -3.97 -9.36 4.18
CA GLU A 180 -4.32 -8.10 4.85
C GLU A 180 -4.07 -6.89 3.95
N ASP A 181 -3.00 -6.90 3.16
CA ASP A 181 -2.76 -5.83 2.18
C ASP A 181 -3.79 -5.86 1.06
N LEU A 182 -4.14 -7.03 0.56
CA LEU A 182 -5.19 -7.17 -0.45
C LEU A 182 -6.54 -6.65 0.06
N ARG A 183 -6.87 -6.90 1.33
CA ARG A 183 -8.06 -6.32 1.97
C ARG A 183 -8.05 -4.79 1.95
N PHE A 184 -6.92 -4.19 2.31
CA PHE A 184 -6.78 -2.73 2.26
C PHE A 184 -6.89 -2.19 0.84
N LEU A 185 -6.14 -2.76 -0.10
CA LEU A 185 -6.07 -2.32 -1.50
C LEU A 185 -7.44 -2.42 -2.21
N MET A 186 -8.23 -3.43 -1.84
CA MET A 186 -9.57 -3.67 -2.36
C MET A 186 -10.67 -2.99 -1.53
N ASN A 187 -10.35 -2.10 -0.58
CA ASN A 187 -11.34 -1.41 0.26
C ASN A 187 -12.30 -2.37 0.99
N ILE A 188 -11.80 -3.50 1.47
CA ILE A 188 -12.63 -4.46 2.22
C ILE A 188 -12.73 -3.99 3.67
N GLU A 189 -13.94 -3.71 4.13
CA GLU A 189 -14.21 -3.35 5.53
C GLU A 189 -13.82 -4.47 6.51
N ASP A 190 -13.45 -4.06 7.71
CA ASP A 190 -13.13 -4.97 8.80
C ASP A 190 -14.33 -5.86 9.11
N GLY A 191 -14.07 -7.17 9.20
CA GLY A 191 -15.12 -8.16 9.46
C GLY A 191 -15.99 -8.55 8.27
N LYS A 192 -15.87 -7.93 7.08
CA LYS A 192 -16.45 -8.48 5.84
C LYS A 192 -15.69 -9.72 5.39
N TYR A 193 -16.40 -10.69 4.79
CA TYR A 193 -15.83 -11.96 4.32
C TYR A 193 -15.00 -12.72 5.37
N LYS A 194 -15.57 -12.93 6.57
CA LYS A 194 -14.92 -13.68 7.66
C LYS A 194 -14.48 -15.08 7.23
N HIS A 195 -15.26 -15.71 6.35
CA HIS A 195 -14.88 -16.96 5.71
C HIS A 195 -13.98 -16.68 4.50
N VAL A 196 -12.79 -17.28 4.50
CA VAL A 196 -11.81 -17.10 3.42
C VAL A 196 -12.35 -17.55 2.07
N GLY A 197 -13.26 -18.54 2.03
CA GLY A 197 -13.93 -18.96 0.80
C GLY A 197 -14.71 -17.81 0.14
N SER A 198 -15.52 -17.07 0.91
CA SER A 198 -16.25 -15.90 0.40
C SER A 198 -15.32 -14.79 -0.04
N PHE A 199 -14.22 -14.56 0.69
CA PHE A 199 -13.20 -13.59 0.29
C PHE A 199 -12.61 -13.94 -1.07
N VAL A 200 -12.18 -15.20 -1.25
CA VAL A 200 -11.59 -15.66 -2.50
C VAL A 200 -12.59 -15.57 -3.65
N GLN A 201 -13.82 -16.03 -3.45
CA GLN A 201 -14.84 -16.01 -4.51
C GLN A 201 -15.14 -14.59 -4.98
N THR A 202 -15.36 -13.65 -4.06
CA THR A 202 -15.83 -12.30 -4.39
C THR A 202 -14.69 -11.33 -4.73
N VAL A 203 -13.56 -11.40 -4.03
CA VAL A 203 -12.46 -10.41 -4.15
C VAL A 203 -11.37 -10.88 -5.12
N ILE A 204 -11.32 -12.18 -5.46
CA ILE A 204 -10.28 -12.75 -6.33
C ILE A 204 -10.89 -13.39 -7.57
N GLU A 205 -11.71 -14.42 -7.42
CA GLU A 205 -12.20 -15.21 -8.56
C GLU A 205 -13.16 -14.43 -9.45
N THR A 206 -14.09 -13.67 -8.85
CA THR A 206 -15.01 -12.83 -9.62
C THR A 206 -14.27 -11.76 -10.45
N PRO A 207 -13.32 -10.98 -9.87
CA PRO A 207 -12.47 -10.06 -10.62
C PRO A 207 -11.62 -10.70 -11.70
N ILE A 208 -11.01 -11.86 -11.41
CA ILE A 208 -10.19 -12.61 -12.37
C ILE A 208 -11.02 -13.04 -13.58
N ASN A 209 -12.22 -13.56 -13.34
CA ASN A 209 -13.11 -13.97 -14.42
C ASN A 209 -13.52 -12.78 -15.30
N ASP A 210 -13.83 -11.63 -14.70
CA ASP A 210 -14.14 -10.40 -15.44
C ASP A 210 -12.95 -9.94 -16.31
N ILE A 211 -11.73 -9.92 -15.75
CA ILE A 211 -10.51 -9.58 -16.51
C ILE A 211 -10.31 -10.52 -17.70
N ASN A 212 -10.37 -11.84 -17.47
CA ASN A 212 -10.08 -12.84 -18.49
C ASN A 212 -11.15 -12.87 -19.61
N GLN A 213 -12.38 -12.42 -19.32
CA GLN A 213 -13.47 -12.39 -20.30
C GLN A 213 -13.55 -11.08 -21.07
N SER A 214 -13.15 -9.98 -20.43
CA SER A 214 -13.43 -8.62 -20.92
C SER A 214 -12.18 -7.87 -21.39
N THR A 215 -10.99 -8.46 -21.25
CA THR A 215 -9.71 -7.83 -21.60
C THR A 215 -8.81 -8.76 -22.41
N GLU A 216 -7.72 -8.20 -22.95
CA GLU A 216 -6.67 -8.95 -23.65
C GLU A 216 -5.64 -9.57 -22.68
N TYR A 217 -5.88 -9.49 -21.37
CA TYR A 217 -5.02 -10.08 -20.35
C TYR A 217 -5.62 -11.37 -19.80
N ASN A 218 -4.74 -12.30 -19.42
CA ASN A 218 -5.13 -13.51 -18.69
C ASN A 218 -4.46 -13.53 -17.32
N ILE A 219 -5.25 -13.45 -16.25
CA ILE A 219 -4.80 -13.49 -14.87
C ILE A 219 -5.16 -14.82 -14.20
N SER A 220 -4.23 -15.31 -13.40
CA SER A 220 -4.38 -16.48 -12.53
C SER A 220 -3.78 -16.21 -11.16
N TYR A 221 -4.06 -17.09 -10.20
CA TYR A 221 -3.58 -16.91 -8.84
C TYR A 221 -3.28 -18.24 -8.13
N GLU A 222 -2.31 -18.18 -7.21
CA GLU A 222 -1.99 -19.26 -6.28
C GLU A 222 -2.12 -18.78 -4.83
N LYS A 223 -2.52 -19.69 -3.94
CA LYS A 223 -2.71 -19.39 -2.51
C LYS A 223 -1.42 -19.65 -1.74
N VAL A 224 -0.90 -18.63 -1.06
CA VAL A 224 0.23 -18.77 -0.13
C VAL A 224 -0.30 -19.18 1.24
N ARG A 225 0.25 -20.24 1.82
CA ARG A 225 -0.21 -20.81 3.09
C ARG A 225 0.89 -20.83 4.14
N ASN A 226 0.49 -20.60 5.39
CA ASN A 226 1.27 -20.95 6.59
C ASN A 226 0.46 -21.99 7.38
N GLY A 227 0.87 -23.25 7.29
CA GLY A 227 0.06 -24.38 7.74
C GLY A 227 -1.30 -24.42 7.04
N ARG A 228 -2.39 -24.41 7.81
CA ARG A 228 -3.77 -24.38 7.27
C ARG A 228 -4.24 -22.98 6.88
N LYS A 229 -3.59 -21.93 7.38
CA LYS A 229 -4.01 -20.53 7.18
C LYS A 229 -3.50 -20.02 5.83
N ILE A 230 -4.36 -19.38 5.06
CA ILE A 230 -3.95 -18.63 3.86
C ILE A 230 -3.43 -17.27 4.33
N ILE A 231 -2.20 -16.92 3.92
CA ILE A 231 -1.52 -15.68 4.33
C ILE A 231 -1.40 -14.67 3.19
N GLY A 232 -1.60 -15.09 1.95
CA GLY A 232 -1.49 -14.23 0.78
C GLY A 232 -1.75 -14.97 -0.52
N PHE A 233 -1.52 -14.27 -1.62
CA PHE A 233 -1.77 -14.76 -2.97
C PHE A 233 -0.64 -14.33 -3.90
N ILE A 234 -0.24 -15.22 -4.80
CA ILE A 234 0.66 -14.90 -5.91
C ILE A 234 -0.22 -14.81 -7.14
N PHE A 235 -0.25 -13.62 -7.75
CA PHE A 235 -0.96 -13.38 -8.99
C PHE A 235 0.01 -13.43 -10.17
N SER A 236 -0.45 -13.99 -11.28
CA SER A 236 0.29 -14.07 -12.54
C SER A 236 -0.58 -13.52 -13.66
N LEU A 237 -0.15 -12.44 -14.29
CA LEU A 237 -0.83 -11.78 -15.41
C LEU A 237 -0.05 -12.03 -16.71
N ASP A 238 -0.61 -12.86 -17.59
CA ASP A 238 -0.11 -13.09 -18.94
C ASP A 238 -0.54 -11.95 -19.87
N CYS A 239 0.45 -11.37 -20.54
CA CYS A 239 0.31 -10.26 -21.48
C CYS A 239 0.60 -10.68 -22.93
N SER A 240 0.68 -11.98 -23.23
CA SER A 240 1.09 -12.49 -24.55
C SER A 240 0.09 -12.17 -25.66
N GLU A 241 -1.20 -12.07 -25.33
CA GLU A 241 -2.28 -11.79 -26.29
C GLU A 241 -2.61 -10.30 -26.40
N VAL A 242 -1.94 -9.45 -25.63
CA VAL A 242 -2.13 -8.00 -25.68
C VAL A 242 -1.69 -7.55 -27.06
N THR A 243 -2.66 -7.20 -27.89
CA THR A 243 -2.39 -6.69 -29.22
C THR A 243 -1.66 -5.39 -28.98
N ALA A 244 -0.40 -5.31 -29.41
CA ALA A 244 0.33 -4.06 -29.40
C ALA A 244 -0.49 -3.06 -30.21
N SER A 245 -1.28 -2.22 -29.53
CA SER A 245 -1.75 -0.97 -30.11
C SER A 245 -0.48 -0.34 -30.69
N GLN A 246 -0.50 0.07 -31.95
CA GLN A 246 0.68 0.41 -32.78
C GLN A 246 1.57 1.56 -32.26
N ASP A 247 1.58 1.85 -30.96
CA ASP A 247 2.40 2.84 -30.28
C ASP A 247 3.22 2.30 -29.08
N VAL A 248 3.26 0.98 -28.83
CA VAL A 248 4.13 0.41 -27.77
C VAL A 248 5.63 0.38 -28.17
N GLN A 249 5.97 0.92 -29.33
CA GLN A 249 7.33 1.32 -29.69
C GLN A 249 7.51 2.84 -29.69
N ARG A 250 6.95 3.56 -28.70
CA ARG A 250 7.48 4.87 -28.30
C ARG A 250 8.29 4.72 -27.03
N ASN A 251 9.61 4.69 -27.24
CA ASN A 251 10.69 4.94 -26.29
C ASN A 251 10.21 5.36 -24.89
N ILE A 252 10.28 4.44 -23.93
CA ILE A 252 10.60 4.84 -22.56
C ILE A 252 11.98 5.47 -22.68
N GLN A 253 12.05 6.79 -22.76
CA GLN A 253 13.29 7.50 -22.47
C GLN A 253 13.56 7.26 -20.98
N LEU A 254 14.29 6.19 -20.73
CA LEU A 254 15.15 6.05 -19.57
C LEU A 254 15.93 7.37 -19.45
N GLU A 255 16.00 7.93 -18.25
CA GLU A 255 16.96 9.00 -17.97
C GLU A 255 18.31 8.59 -18.55
N MET A 256 19.05 9.56 -19.12
CA MET A 256 20.32 9.29 -19.80
C MET A 256 21.16 8.32 -18.97
N THR A 257 21.57 7.21 -19.57
CA THR A 257 22.35 6.18 -18.87
C THR A 257 23.56 6.83 -18.22
N PRO A 258 23.84 6.56 -16.92
CA PRO A 258 24.98 7.15 -16.21
C PRO A 258 26.27 7.09 -17.03
N SER A 259 27.09 8.12 -16.91
CA SER A 259 28.35 8.26 -17.64
C SER A 259 29.24 7.04 -17.42
N LYS A 260 30.16 6.74 -18.34
CA LYS A 260 31.03 5.53 -18.28
C LYS A 260 31.80 5.41 -16.95
N LYS A 261 32.03 6.52 -16.25
CA LYS A 261 32.73 6.60 -14.96
C LYS A 261 31.87 6.11 -13.79
N GLU A 262 30.55 6.33 -13.84
CA GLU A 262 29.57 5.96 -12.79
C GLU A 262 29.10 4.51 -12.89
N ARG A 263 29.58 3.75 -13.87
CA ARG A 263 29.20 2.35 -14.07
C ARG A 263 30.00 1.38 -13.20
N HIS A 264 31.10 1.84 -12.59
CA HIS A 264 31.95 1.04 -11.69
C HIS A 264 32.29 -0.37 -12.24
N GLY A 265 32.52 -0.47 -13.55
CA GLY A 265 32.83 -1.74 -14.24
C GLY A 265 31.63 -2.58 -14.68
N LEU A 266 30.39 -2.17 -14.38
CA LEU A 266 29.17 -2.82 -14.87
C LEU A 266 28.93 -2.49 -16.36
N SER A 267 28.40 -3.46 -17.09
CA SER A 267 28.04 -3.27 -18.49
C SER A 267 26.88 -2.27 -18.63
N ILE A 268 26.80 -1.57 -19.75
CA ILE A 268 25.72 -0.59 -20.00
C ILE A 268 24.33 -1.23 -19.89
N LYS A 269 24.18 -2.48 -20.35
CA LYS A 269 22.92 -3.23 -20.26
C LYS A 269 22.50 -3.47 -18.81
N VAL A 270 23.48 -3.83 -17.96
CA VAL A 270 23.25 -4.09 -16.53
C VAL A 270 22.93 -2.79 -15.79
N VAL A 271 23.64 -1.70 -16.10
CA VAL A 271 23.34 -0.38 -15.51
C VAL A 271 21.95 0.06 -15.91
N THR A 272 21.58 -0.01 -17.19
CA THR A 272 20.21 0.31 -17.65
C THR A 272 19.16 -0.53 -16.92
N GLN A 273 19.40 -1.83 -16.75
CA GLN A 273 18.51 -2.72 -15.99
C GLN A 273 18.38 -2.30 -14.51
N LEU A 274 19.48 -2.00 -13.85
CA LEU A 274 19.49 -1.59 -12.43
C LEU A 274 18.91 -0.20 -12.23
N THR A 275 19.18 0.75 -13.12
CA THR A 275 18.55 2.08 -13.12
C THR A 275 17.03 1.97 -13.28
N THR A 276 16.57 1.12 -14.18
CA THR A 276 15.14 0.83 -14.36
C THR A 276 14.55 0.24 -13.08
N LEU A 277 15.26 -0.68 -12.43
CA LEU A 277 14.85 -1.30 -11.17
C LEU A 277 14.77 -0.31 -10.01
N CYS A 278 15.64 0.70 -9.98
CA CYS A 278 15.64 1.74 -8.95
C CYS A 278 14.56 2.80 -9.18
N GLY A 279 13.91 2.81 -10.35
CA GLY A 279 12.84 3.76 -10.70
C GLY A 279 13.32 5.19 -11.02
N SER A 280 14.58 5.52 -10.74
CA SER A 280 15.25 6.79 -11.10
C SER A 280 16.77 6.62 -11.12
N ASN A 281 17.49 7.52 -11.81
CA ASN A 281 18.95 7.61 -11.73
C ASN A 281 19.42 7.96 -10.32
N GLU A 282 18.70 8.84 -9.63
CA GLU A 282 19.05 9.29 -8.27
C GLU A 282 19.02 8.12 -7.26
N GLU A 283 17.98 7.29 -7.28
CA GLU A 283 17.89 6.14 -6.39
C GLU A 283 18.92 5.06 -6.75
N PHE A 284 19.25 4.91 -8.04
CA PHE A 284 20.34 4.05 -8.48
C PHE A 284 21.69 4.52 -7.92
N GLU A 285 21.99 5.82 -7.98
CA GLU A 285 23.21 6.41 -7.42
C GLU A 285 23.30 6.19 -5.91
N LYS A 286 22.22 6.43 -5.16
CA LYS A 286 22.16 6.19 -3.70
C LYS A 286 22.44 4.74 -3.34
N ARG A 287 21.87 3.79 -4.10
CA ARG A 287 22.12 2.35 -3.88
C ARG A 287 23.53 1.95 -4.29
N MET A 288 24.06 2.52 -5.38
CA MET A 288 25.42 2.28 -5.84
C MET A 288 26.45 2.78 -4.81
N GLU A 289 26.29 3.99 -4.29
CA GLU A 289 27.18 4.56 -3.27
C GLU A 289 27.18 3.70 -1.99
N HIS A 290 25.99 3.27 -1.55
CA HIS A 290 25.86 2.38 -0.40
C HIS A 290 26.51 1.01 -0.65
N ALA A 291 26.29 0.43 -1.84
CA ALA A 291 26.88 -0.84 -2.22
C ALA A 291 28.43 -0.77 -2.29
N LEU A 292 28.99 0.36 -2.74
CA LEU A 292 30.44 0.60 -2.74
C LEU A 292 31.00 0.67 -1.31
N LYS A 293 30.34 1.42 -0.42
CA LYS A 293 30.71 1.48 1.01
C LYS A 293 30.72 0.09 1.66
N LEU A 294 29.70 -0.72 1.38
CA LEU A 294 29.64 -2.11 1.87
C LEU A 294 30.75 -2.99 1.25
N ALA A 295 31.07 -2.79 -0.03
CA ALA A 295 32.11 -3.56 -0.70
C ALA A 295 33.51 -3.25 -0.15
N GLU A 296 33.79 -1.99 0.23
CA GLU A 296 35.05 -1.61 0.90
C GLU A 296 35.23 -2.33 2.24
N GLN A 297 34.14 -2.49 3.00
CA GLN A 297 34.16 -3.18 4.29
C GLN A 297 34.25 -4.70 4.14
N ARG A 298 33.43 -5.29 3.26
CA ARG A 298 33.29 -6.76 3.12
C ARG A 298 34.32 -7.39 2.19
N LYS A 299 35.02 -6.58 1.37
CA LYS A 299 36.04 -7.00 0.40
C LYS A 299 35.62 -8.24 -0.42
N PRO A 300 34.51 -8.17 -1.18
CA PRO A 300 33.99 -9.31 -1.93
C PRO A 300 34.95 -9.73 -3.05
N GLU A 301 35.08 -11.04 -3.29
CA GLU A 301 35.90 -11.60 -4.38
C GLU A 301 35.45 -11.14 -5.77
N ASN A 302 34.13 -10.98 -5.96
CA ASN A 302 33.54 -10.45 -7.18
C ASN A 302 32.80 -9.13 -6.90
N LEU A 303 33.50 -8.02 -7.10
CA LEU A 303 32.97 -6.68 -6.89
C LEU A 303 31.73 -6.40 -7.77
N GLN A 304 31.75 -6.76 -9.06
CA GLN A 304 30.63 -6.44 -9.95
C GLN A 304 29.37 -7.24 -9.62
N GLY A 305 29.54 -8.53 -9.31
CA GLY A 305 28.43 -9.39 -8.88
C GLY A 305 27.84 -8.92 -7.54
N PHE A 306 28.69 -8.46 -6.62
CA PHE A 306 28.27 -7.87 -5.36
C PHE A 306 27.47 -6.58 -5.56
N LEU A 307 27.97 -5.64 -6.38
CA LEU A 307 27.28 -4.38 -6.68
C LEU A 307 25.91 -4.63 -7.33
N TYR A 308 25.84 -5.58 -8.27
CA TYR A 308 24.58 -5.97 -8.91
C TYR A 308 23.55 -6.45 -7.87
N ASN A 309 23.92 -7.41 -7.02
CA ASN A 309 23.01 -7.98 -6.03
C ASN A 309 22.63 -6.95 -4.95
N ALA A 310 23.58 -6.12 -4.50
CA ALA A 310 23.32 -5.12 -3.48
C ALA A 310 22.30 -4.05 -3.94
N ILE A 311 22.36 -3.65 -5.22
CA ILE A 311 21.40 -2.71 -5.81
C ILE A 311 20.07 -3.43 -6.10
N LYS A 312 20.15 -4.65 -6.64
CA LYS A 312 18.98 -5.45 -7.03
C LYS A 312 18.08 -5.78 -5.85
N GLU A 313 18.68 -6.31 -4.79
CA GLU A 313 17.98 -6.75 -3.58
C GLU A 313 17.82 -5.61 -2.56
N ASN A 314 18.20 -4.38 -2.94
CA ASN A 314 18.07 -3.16 -2.14
C ASN A 314 18.65 -3.26 -0.72
N TYR A 315 19.93 -3.63 -0.62
CA TYR A 315 20.63 -3.76 0.67
C TYR A 315 20.61 -2.47 1.48
N ARG A 316 20.54 -1.30 0.82
CA ARG A 316 20.38 0.00 1.47
C ARG A 316 19.12 0.05 2.34
N GLN A 317 17.99 -0.42 1.81
CA GLN A 317 16.74 -0.46 2.58
C GLN A 317 16.80 -1.50 3.69
N GLN A 318 17.37 -2.68 3.41
CA GLN A 318 17.51 -3.74 4.42
C GLN A 318 18.34 -3.29 5.63
N ASP A 319 19.44 -2.57 5.41
CA ASP A 319 20.27 -2.05 6.49
C ASP A 319 19.56 -0.94 7.28
N LEU A 320 18.82 -0.05 6.60
CA LEU A 320 17.97 0.96 7.26
C LEU A 320 16.87 0.32 8.12
N ASP A 321 16.19 -0.69 7.58
CA ASP A 321 15.13 -1.42 8.28
C ASP A 321 15.70 -2.16 9.50
N THR A 322 16.90 -2.74 9.36
CA THR A 322 17.60 -3.42 10.46
C THR A 322 18.00 -2.44 11.55
N GLN A 323 18.53 -1.26 11.18
CA GLN A 323 18.87 -0.21 12.15
C GLN A 323 17.63 0.31 12.87
N ALA A 324 16.54 0.56 12.14
CA ALA A 324 15.27 0.99 12.73
C ALA A 324 14.67 -0.07 13.66
N ALA A 325 14.81 -1.36 13.34
CA ALA A 325 14.38 -2.44 14.22
C ALA A 325 15.18 -2.48 15.52
N ILE A 326 16.52 -2.36 15.43
CA ILE A 326 17.40 -2.29 16.60
C ILE A 326 17.07 -1.06 17.47
N GLU A 327 16.84 0.10 16.86
CA GLU A 327 16.49 1.32 17.58
C GLU A 327 15.14 1.20 18.31
N ARG A 328 14.14 0.57 17.67
CA ARG A 328 12.84 0.27 18.31
C ARG A 328 12.99 -0.69 19.48
N GLU A 329 13.78 -1.75 19.34
CA GLU A 329 14.06 -2.69 20.44
C GLU A 329 14.79 -2.00 21.59
N LEU A 330 15.81 -1.20 21.32
CA LEU A 330 16.53 -0.43 22.34
C LEU A 330 15.61 0.58 23.04
N THR A 331 14.72 1.24 22.30
CA THR A 331 13.74 2.17 22.87
C THR A 331 12.73 1.44 23.75
N ALA A 332 12.21 0.29 23.30
CA ALA A 332 11.30 -0.53 24.08
C ALA A 332 11.97 -1.06 25.37
N ILE A 333 13.23 -1.50 25.30
CA ILE A 333 13.99 -1.93 26.49
C ILE A 333 14.19 -0.76 27.45
N LYS A 334 14.50 0.43 26.93
CA LYS A 334 14.68 1.64 27.75
C LYS A 334 13.38 2.05 28.43
N GLU A 335 12.28 2.13 27.69
CA GLU A 335 10.95 2.41 28.23
C GLU A 335 10.54 1.36 29.26
N ASN A 336 10.83 0.08 29.00
CA ASN A 336 10.53 -1.02 29.91
C ASN A 336 11.29 -0.88 31.24
N ASN A 337 12.60 -0.67 31.17
CA ASN A 337 13.44 -0.43 32.34
C ASN A 337 13.02 0.84 33.10
N GLU A 338 12.63 1.92 32.40
CA GLU A 338 12.23 3.17 33.03
C GLU A 338 10.93 3.03 33.84
N TRP A 339 9.90 2.35 33.33
CA TRP A 339 8.66 2.18 34.10
C TRP A 339 8.83 1.20 35.26
N GLU A 340 9.63 0.15 35.11
CA GLU A 340 9.95 -0.78 36.20
C GLU A 340 10.69 -0.08 37.35
N GLN A 341 11.68 0.76 37.04
CA GLN A 341 12.40 1.54 38.04
C GLN A 341 11.50 2.55 38.75
N VAL A 342 10.59 3.21 38.01
CA VAL A 342 9.59 4.11 38.59
C VAL A 342 8.62 3.35 39.50
N ALA A 343 8.16 2.17 39.08
CA ALA A 343 7.27 1.34 39.88
C ALA A 343 7.95 0.81 41.15
N LYS A 344 9.20 0.34 41.07
CA LYS A 344 10.01 -0.05 42.24
C LYS A 344 10.16 1.12 43.22
N LYS A 345 10.46 2.32 42.73
CA LYS A 345 10.64 3.52 43.56
C LYS A 345 9.35 3.96 44.25
N LEU A 346 8.20 3.86 43.57
CA LEU A 346 6.91 4.33 44.10
C LEU A 346 6.24 3.30 45.02
N PHE A 347 6.36 2.01 44.73
CA PHE A 347 5.56 0.96 45.36
C PHE A 347 6.38 -0.18 46.00
N GLY A 348 7.72 -0.11 45.97
CA GLY A 348 8.58 -1.20 46.47
C GLY A 348 8.34 -1.57 47.94
N GLY A 349 7.93 -0.62 48.78
CA GLY A 349 7.59 -0.83 50.19
C GLY A 349 6.10 -0.91 50.52
N GLU A 350 5.21 -0.93 49.51
CA GLU A 350 3.75 -0.87 49.72
C GLU A 350 3.14 -2.24 50.04
N VAL A 351 3.85 -3.35 49.81
CA VAL A 351 3.39 -4.71 50.12
C VAL A 351 4.23 -5.27 51.24
N ALA A 352 3.61 -5.60 52.37
CA ALA A 352 4.30 -6.21 53.51
C ALA A 352 4.53 -7.71 53.25
N ILE A 353 5.76 -8.18 53.42
CA ILE A 353 6.11 -9.60 53.35
C ILE A 353 6.11 -10.19 54.76
N ASP A 354 5.52 -11.36 54.91
CA ASP A 354 5.56 -12.19 56.11
C ASP A 354 6.68 -13.23 55.97
N GLU A 355 7.78 -13.05 56.71
CA GLU A 355 8.96 -13.93 56.67
C GLU A 355 8.66 -15.37 57.13
N SER A 356 7.51 -15.61 57.77
CA SER A 356 7.09 -16.94 58.21
C SER A 356 6.31 -17.74 57.14
N LYS A 357 6.02 -17.13 55.99
CA LYS A 357 5.26 -17.74 54.89
C LYS A 357 6.11 -17.90 53.63
N GLU A 358 5.86 -18.96 52.87
CA GLU A 358 6.51 -19.17 51.57
C GLU A 358 5.92 -18.25 50.50
N GLU A 359 6.77 -17.78 49.58
CA GLU A 359 6.36 -17.03 48.37
C GLU A 359 5.63 -17.98 47.40
N ILE A 360 4.46 -17.56 46.90
CA ILE A 360 3.66 -18.35 45.96
C ILE A 360 3.66 -17.65 44.59
N PRO A 361 4.34 -18.19 43.56
CA PRO A 361 4.30 -17.62 42.22
C PRO A 361 2.90 -17.71 41.59
N PHE A 362 2.48 -16.66 40.88
CA PHE A 362 1.31 -16.70 40.00
C PHE A 362 1.48 -17.75 38.89
N ASP A 363 0.47 -18.61 38.72
CA ASP A 363 0.36 -19.59 37.64
C ASP A 363 -0.16 -18.94 36.34
N LYS A 364 0.76 -18.72 35.39
CA LYS A 364 0.43 -18.16 34.07
C LYS A 364 -0.44 -19.09 33.20
N LYS A 365 -0.58 -20.38 33.54
CA LYS A 365 -1.47 -21.30 32.83
C LYS A 365 -2.93 -21.16 33.28
N ASN A 366 -3.14 -20.66 34.50
CA ASN A 366 -4.46 -20.31 34.99
C ASN A 366 -4.91 -18.97 34.38
N LYS A 367 -6.04 -18.98 33.66
CA LYS A 367 -6.56 -17.79 32.97
C LYS A 367 -6.87 -16.62 33.92
N ILE A 368 -7.25 -16.92 35.16
CA ILE A 368 -7.59 -15.90 36.15
C ILE A 368 -6.32 -15.24 36.68
N GLU A 369 -5.33 -16.04 37.09
CA GLU A 369 -4.05 -15.52 37.60
C GLU A 369 -3.26 -14.79 36.51
N ALA A 370 -3.27 -15.28 35.28
CA ALA A 370 -2.69 -14.57 34.14
C ALA A 370 -3.38 -13.22 33.87
N ALA A 371 -4.67 -13.09 34.15
CA ALA A 371 -5.39 -11.81 34.04
C ALA A 371 -5.00 -10.87 35.20
N ILE A 372 -4.87 -11.39 36.42
CA ILE A 372 -4.43 -10.62 37.60
C ILE A 372 -3.03 -10.05 37.36
N VAL A 373 -2.08 -10.86 36.89
CA VAL A 373 -0.73 -10.41 36.55
C VAL A 373 -0.77 -9.23 35.56
N LYS A 374 -1.57 -9.33 34.50
CA LYS A 374 -1.72 -8.25 33.51
C LYS A 374 -2.32 -6.97 34.11
N VAL A 375 -3.27 -7.11 35.02
CA VAL A 375 -3.89 -5.96 35.70
C VAL A 375 -2.86 -5.27 36.60
N ILE A 376 -2.09 -6.02 37.39
CA ILE A 376 -1.04 -5.48 38.26
C ILE A 376 0.04 -4.77 37.42
N CYS A 377 0.54 -5.39 36.35
CA CYS A 377 1.52 -4.74 35.46
C CYS A 377 0.98 -3.45 34.84
N LYS A 378 -0.31 -3.43 34.45
CA LYS A 378 -0.95 -2.23 33.90
C LYS A 378 -1.06 -1.11 34.95
N GLU A 379 -1.52 -1.44 36.16
CA GLU A 379 -1.64 -0.44 37.23
C GLU A 379 -0.29 0.17 37.59
N LEU A 380 0.76 -0.66 37.70
CA LEU A 380 2.12 -0.20 38.01
C LEU A 380 2.67 0.73 36.91
N ARG A 381 2.42 0.43 35.63
CA ARG A 381 2.74 1.33 34.50
C ARG A 381 1.99 2.66 34.57
N ASP A 382 0.72 2.61 34.96
CA ASP A 382 -0.15 3.78 35.17
C ASP A 382 0.17 4.54 36.48
N ARG A 383 1.26 4.14 37.18
CA ARG A 383 1.73 4.71 38.45
C ARG A 383 0.66 4.63 39.54
N LYS A 384 -0.02 3.50 39.64
CA LYS A 384 -1.06 3.21 40.64
C LYS A 384 -0.87 1.80 41.20
N LEU A 385 -1.39 1.57 42.40
CA LEU A 385 -1.55 0.24 42.97
C LEU A 385 -2.90 0.20 43.68
N SER A 386 -3.88 -0.51 43.11
CA SER A 386 -5.20 -0.60 43.74
C SER A 386 -5.18 -1.49 44.98
N PHE A 387 -6.16 -1.29 45.87
CA PHE A 387 -6.31 -2.15 47.05
C PHE A 387 -6.40 -3.63 46.69
N THR A 388 -7.13 -3.96 45.62
CA THR A 388 -7.28 -5.32 45.12
C THR A 388 -5.95 -5.91 44.67
N SER A 389 -5.16 -5.14 43.90
CA SER A 389 -3.84 -5.59 43.42
C SER A 389 -2.84 -5.78 44.56
N ARG A 390 -2.82 -4.86 45.53
CA ARG A 390 -2.01 -4.97 46.74
C ARG A 390 -2.38 -6.21 47.55
N SER A 391 -3.67 -6.40 47.83
CA SER A 391 -4.16 -7.58 48.58
C SER A 391 -3.79 -8.89 47.88
N ARG A 392 -3.79 -8.93 46.55
CA ARG A 392 -3.34 -10.13 45.80
C ARG A 392 -1.84 -10.37 45.91
N LEU A 393 -1.02 -9.32 45.93
CA LEU A 393 0.41 -9.47 46.16
C LEU A 393 0.70 -9.95 47.60
N GLU A 394 -0.06 -9.47 48.58
CA GLU A 394 0.00 -9.93 49.98
C GLU A 394 -0.45 -11.40 50.13
N ASP A 395 -1.52 -11.82 49.45
CA ASP A 395 -1.99 -13.22 49.42
C ASP A 395 -0.89 -14.18 48.92
N HIS A 396 -0.10 -13.72 47.94
CA HIS A 396 1.02 -14.45 47.34
C HIS A 396 2.36 -14.27 48.09
N ASN A 397 2.35 -13.49 49.18
CA ASN A 397 3.53 -13.09 49.95
C ASN A 397 4.67 -12.52 49.08
N MET A 398 4.34 -11.68 48.09
CA MET A 398 5.26 -11.23 47.05
C MET A 398 5.36 -9.70 47.01
N SER A 399 6.56 -9.14 47.17
CA SER A 399 6.77 -7.68 47.01
C SER A 399 6.58 -7.23 45.56
N VAL A 400 6.34 -5.94 45.37
CA VAL A 400 6.28 -5.32 44.04
C VAL A 400 7.60 -5.50 43.29
N GLU A 401 8.74 -5.41 43.98
CA GLU A 401 10.05 -5.63 43.38
C GLU A 401 10.20 -7.07 42.85
N ARG A 402 9.82 -8.05 43.67
CA ARG A 402 9.87 -9.46 43.29
C ARG A 402 8.87 -9.80 42.18
N PHE A 403 7.70 -9.18 42.21
CA PHE A 403 6.69 -9.32 41.17
C PHE A 403 7.21 -8.81 39.82
N LEU A 404 7.85 -7.64 39.78
CA LEU A 404 8.41 -7.11 38.54
C LEU A 404 9.49 -8.04 37.96
N GLU A 405 10.36 -8.62 38.79
CA GLU A 405 11.39 -9.58 38.34
C GLU A 405 10.82 -10.83 37.64
N LEU A 406 9.64 -11.29 38.05
CA LEU A 406 9.05 -12.55 37.58
C LEU A 406 8.00 -12.35 36.47
N TYR A 407 7.42 -11.14 36.38
CA TYR A 407 6.19 -10.90 35.63
C TYR A 407 6.14 -9.64 34.76
N ALA A 408 7.11 -8.71 34.86
CA ALA A 408 7.14 -7.46 34.08
C ALA A 408 7.54 -7.65 32.62
#